data_AF-A0A8I6Y694-F1
#
_entry.id   AF-A0A8I6Y694-F1
#
_cell.length_a   1.000
_cell.length_b   1.000
_cell.length_c   1.000
_cell.angle_alpha   90.00
_cell.angle_beta   90.00
_cell.angle_gamma   90.00
#
_symmetry.space_group_name_H-M   'P 1'
#
loop_
_entity.id
_entity.type
_entity.pdbx_description
1 polymer ?
#
loop_
_entity_poly.entity_id
_entity_poly.type
_entity_poly.pdbx_seq_one_letter_code
_entity_poly.pdbx_strand_id
1 'polypeptide(L)'
;MLDCCFTQLDLEDTEYVTEISGTYGRWGSVSSIVTSLKFVTNNGQTIECGIAGSGGSFHVPVTHGGQITGFFGRVGDLIDAIGIYVLP
;
A
#
# COMPACT_ATOMS: atom_id res chain seq x y z
N MET A 1 1.90 -0.64 -26.63
CA MET A 1 0.80 -1.18 -25.81
C MET A 1 1.48 -1.83 -24.63
N LEU A 2 1.79 -1.04 -23.59
CA LEU A 2 2.36 -1.61 -22.38
C LEU A 2 1.23 -2.34 -21.69
N ASP A 3 1.35 -3.66 -21.54
CA ASP A 3 0.53 -4.38 -20.57
C ASP A 3 0.76 -3.69 -19.22
N CYS A 4 -0.24 -2.96 -18.75
CA CYS A 4 -0.26 -2.48 -17.38
C CYS A 4 -0.38 -3.72 -16.51
N CYS A 5 0.75 -4.20 -15.99
CA CYS A 5 0.76 -5.21 -14.95
C CYS A 5 -0.01 -4.65 -13.76
N PHE A 6 -1.27 -5.05 -13.61
CA PHE A 6 -2.10 -4.69 -12.47
C PHE A 6 -1.96 -5.79 -11.42
N THR A 7 -1.74 -5.39 -10.18
CA THR A 7 -1.74 -6.30 -9.03
C THR A 7 -3.11 -6.21 -8.37
N GLN A 8 -3.73 -7.36 -8.11
CA GLN A 8 -5.04 -7.44 -7.46
C GLN A 8 -4.91 -8.18 -6.13
N LEU A 9 -5.61 -7.67 -5.11
CA LEU A 9 -5.81 -8.32 -3.82
C LEU A 9 -7.28 -8.67 -3.71
N ASP A 10 -7.62 -9.92 -4.02
CA ASP A 10 -8.94 -10.47 -3.75
C ASP A 10 -8.96 -10.99 -2.31
N LEU A 11 -10.01 -10.64 -1.57
CA LEU A 11 -10.19 -11.03 -0.18
C LEU A 11 -11.33 -12.06 -0.09
N GLU A 12 -11.12 -13.09 0.72
CA GLU A 12 -12.18 -14.02 1.12
C GLU A 12 -13.16 -13.38 2.15
N ASP A 13 -14.30 -14.02 2.40
CA ASP A 13 -15.39 -13.51 3.25
C ASP A 13 -14.96 -13.03 4.65
N THR A 14 -13.92 -13.66 5.23
CA THR A 14 -13.38 -13.31 6.55
C THR A 14 -11.96 -12.76 6.50
N GLU A 15 -11.48 -12.45 5.30
CA GLU A 15 -10.13 -11.95 5.08
C GLU A 15 -10.12 -10.42 5.06
N TYR A 16 -9.16 -9.83 5.76
CA TYR A 16 -9.00 -8.40 5.86
C TYR A 16 -7.52 -8.04 5.95
N VAL A 17 -7.22 -6.81 5.53
CA VAL A 17 -5.84 -6.30 5.53
C VAL A 17 -5.43 -5.93 6.94
N THR A 18 -4.24 -6.40 7.35
CA THR A 18 -3.65 -6.19 8.68
C THR A 18 -2.36 -5.39 8.62
N GLU A 19 -1.72 -5.30 7.46
CA GLU A 19 -0.51 -4.50 7.28
C GLU A 19 -0.56 -3.74 5.96
N ILE A 20 -0.09 -2.49 6.01
CA ILE A 20 0.40 -1.79 4.83
C ILE A 20 1.85 -1.38 5.05
N SER A 21 2.69 -1.61 4.05
CA SER A 21 4.07 -1.13 4.03
C SER A 21 4.50 -0.73 2.64
N GLY A 22 5.63 -0.08 2.52
CA GLY A 22 6.06 0.43 1.23
C GLY A 22 7.25 1.36 1.29
N THR A 23 7.53 1.97 0.15
CA THR A 23 8.56 3.00 0.01
C THR A 23 7.99 4.26 -0.60
N TYR A 24 8.61 5.38 -0.30
CA TYR A 24 8.37 6.64 -0.97
C TYR A 24 9.68 7.26 -1.40
N GLY A 25 9.66 8.07 -2.44
CA GLY A 25 10.88 8.63 -3.00
C GLY A 25 10.62 9.58 -4.15
N ARG A 26 11.66 9.83 -4.94
CA ARG A 26 11.59 10.70 -6.10
C ARG A 26 11.19 9.89 -7.34
N TRP A 27 10.29 10.44 -8.14
CA TRP A 27 9.98 9.96 -9.49
C TRP A 27 10.16 11.11 -10.50
N GLY A 28 11.22 11.06 -11.31
CA GLY A 28 11.54 12.14 -12.25
C GLY A 28 11.79 13.47 -11.54
N SER A 29 11.02 14.51 -11.86
CA SER A 29 11.07 15.82 -11.19
C SER A 29 10.23 15.90 -9.91
N VAL A 30 9.36 14.92 -9.65
CA VAL A 30 8.45 14.92 -8.50
C VAL A 30 9.10 14.24 -7.31
N SER A 31 9.21 14.98 -6.20
CA SER A 31 9.67 14.44 -4.91
C SER A 31 8.50 13.88 -4.10
N SER A 32 8.77 12.90 -3.26
CA SER A 32 7.84 12.39 -2.24
C SER A 32 6.59 11.70 -2.82
N ILE A 33 6.81 10.75 -3.72
CA ILE A 33 5.80 9.86 -4.29
C ILE A 33 5.87 8.49 -3.62
N VAL A 34 4.74 7.83 -3.41
CA VAL A 34 4.69 6.41 -3.02
C VAL A 34 5.19 5.57 -4.19
N THR A 35 6.34 4.92 -4.01
CA THR A 35 7.05 4.17 -5.06
C THR A 35 6.79 2.68 -5.01
N SER A 36 6.47 2.15 -3.83
CA SER A 36 6.00 0.77 -3.69
C SER A 36 4.98 0.63 -2.57
N LEU A 37 4.12 -0.38 -2.72
CA LEU A 37 3.15 -0.79 -1.71
C LEU A 37 3.21 -2.30 -1.51
N LYS A 38 2.98 -2.69 -0.27
CA LYS A 38 2.81 -4.07 0.18
C LYS A 38 1.61 -4.12 1.09
N PHE A 39 0.77 -5.13 0.89
CA PHE A 39 -0.35 -5.43 1.77
C PHE A 39 -0.21 -6.86 2.29
N VAL A 40 -0.52 -7.05 3.57
CA VAL A 40 -0.60 -8.37 4.21
C VAL A 40 -1.98 -8.52 4.85
N THR A 41 -2.59 -9.69 4.72
CA THR A 41 -3.90 -10.02 5.31
C THR A 41 -3.76 -10.86 6.57
N ASN A 42 -4.85 -11.00 7.32
CA ASN A 42 -4.93 -11.91 8.48
C ASN A 42 -4.69 -13.39 8.13
N ASN A 43 -4.93 -13.79 6.88
CA ASN A 43 -4.66 -15.15 6.39
C ASN A 43 -3.24 -15.31 5.82
N GLY A 44 -2.44 -14.25 5.82
CA GLY A 44 -1.05 -14.27 5.34
C GLY A 44 -0.90 -14.04 3.84
N GLN A 45 -1.98 -13.76 3.10
CA GLN A 45 -1.88 -13.34 1.70
C GLN A 45 -1.07 -12.04 1.64
N THR A 46 -0.13 -12.01 0.70
CA THR A 46 0.77 -10.87 0.50
C THR A 46 0.74 -10.47 -0.96
N ILE A 47 0.51 -9.17 -1.21
CA ILE A 47 0.70 -8.58 -2.53
C ILE A 47 1.68 -7.42 -2.45
N GLU A 48 2.45 -7.23 -3.51
CA GLU A 48 3.40 -6.13 -3.64
C GLU A 48 3.25 -5.49 -5.04
N CYS A 49 3.37 -4.17 -5.10
CA CYS A 49 3.38 -3.43 -6.35
C CYS A 49 4.34 -2.24 -6.29
N GLY A 50 4.80 -1.81 -7.47
CA GLY A 50 5.82 -0.77 -7.61
C GLY A 50 7.25 -1.29 -7.40
N ILE A 51 8.20 -0.37 -7.39
CA ILE A 51 9.63 -0.64 -7.26
C ILE A 51 10.17 0.23 -6.15
N ALA A 52 11.02 -0.33 -5.28
CA ALA A 52 11.62 0.41 -4.18
C ALA A 52 12.25 1.72 -4.66
N GLY A 53 11.76 2.84 -4.14
CA GLY A 53 12.26 4.17 -4.45
C GLY A 53 13.55 4.50 -3.70
N SER A 54 14.20 5.59 -4.09
CA SER A 54 15.43 6.07 -3.45
C SER A 54 15.22 6.85 -2.14
N GLY A 55 14.00 6.90 -1.62
CA GLY A 55 13.68 7.63 -0.38
C GLY A 55 13.58 6.70 0.82
N GLY A 56 12.54 6.90 1.64
CA GLY A 56 12.33 6.14 2.88
C GLY A 56 11.35 4.98 2.71
N SER A 57 11.25 4.14 3.73
CA SER A 57 10.21 3.13 3.87
C SER A 57 9.20 3.52 4.95
N PHE A 58 8.00 2.96 4.85
CA PHE A 58 7.00 2.99 5.90
C PHE A 58 6.48 1.58 6.15
N HIS A 59 6.09 1.31 7.39
CA HIS A 59 5.55 0.03 7.83
C HIS A 59 4.50 0.30 8.91
N VAL A 60 3.28 -0.16 8.67
CA VAL A 60 2.14 0.08 9.55
C VAL A 60 1.41 -1.24 9.81
N PRO A 61 1.85 -2.00 10.83
CA PRO A 61 1.14 -3.19 11.28
C PRO A 61 -0.04 -2.78 12.17
N VAL A 62 -1.24 -3.27 11.84
CA VAL A 62 -2.41 -3.18 12.72
C VAL A 62 -2.35 -4.34 13.72
N THR A 63 -2.44 -3.99 15.00
CA THR A 63 -2.31 -4.93 16.13
C THR A 63 -3.64 -5.09 16.86
N HIS A 64 -3.70 -6.04 17.80
CA HIS A 64 -4.85 -6.24 18.69
C HIS A 64 -6.16 -6.63 17.98
N GLY A 65 -6.09 -7.26 16.81
CA GLY A 65 -7.26 -7.71 16.06
C GLY A 65 -7.90 -6.66 15.15
N GLY A 66 -7.35 -5.44 15.13
CA GLY A 66 -7.86 -4.37 14.28
C GLY A 66 -7.72 -4.69 12.78
N GLN A 67 -8.53 -3.99 11.98
CA GLN A 67 -8.70 -4.24 10.55
C GLN A 67 -8.52 -2.94 9.77
N ILE A 68 -7.77 -2.97 8.66
CA ILE A 68 -7.75 -1.86 7.71
C ILE A 68 -9.06 -1.92 6.89
N THR A 69 -9.92 -0.93 7.07
CA THR A 69 -11.27 -0.89 6.47
C THR A 69 -11.40 0.13 5.34
N GLY A 70 -10.37 0.95 5.14
CA GLY A 70 -10.37 1.93 4.07
C GLY A 70 -9.03 2.63 3.91
N PHE A 71 -8.91 3.34 2.81
CA PHE A 71 -7.72 4.11 2.43
C PHE A 71 -8.12 5.55 2.16
N PHE A 72 -7.19 6.46 2.41
CA PHE A 72 -7.27 7.85 1.97
C PHE A 72 -5.90 8.29 1.47
N GLY A 73 -5.82 9.40 0.75
CA GLY A 73 -4.55 9.82 0.20
C GLY A 73 -4.58 11.14 -0.55
N ARG A 74 -3.44 11.44 -1.17
CA ARG A 74 -3.24 12.55 -2.09
C ARG A 74 -2.74 11.98 -3.42
N VAL A 75 -3.29 12.48 -4.51
CA VAL A 75 -2.99 11.98 -5.85
C VAL A 75 -2.86 13.13 -6.84
N GLY A 76 -1.83 13.05 -7.67
CA GLY A 76 -1.65 13.80 -8.90
C GLY A 76 -1.59 12.84 -10.08
N ASP A 77 -0.52 12.87 -10.86
CA ASP A 77 -0.25 11.84 -11.88
C ASP A 77 0.13 10.48 -11.24
N LEU A 78 0.58 10.51 -9.98
CA LEU A 78 0.98 9.37 -9.15
C LEU A 78 0.39 9.51 -7.74
N ILE A 79 0.52 8.48 -6.92
CA ILE A 79 0.11 8.52 -5.51
C ILE A 79 1.16 9.30 -4.71
N ASP A 80 0.84 10.51 -4.29
CA ASP A 80 1.74 11.34 -3.48
C ASP A 80 1.80 10.86 -2.03
N ALA A 81 0.67 10.43 -1.48
CA ALA A 81 0.56 9.95 -0.10
C ALA A 81 -0.61 8.98 0.06
N ILE A 82 -0.46 8.04 0.99
CA ILE A 82 -1.48 7.07 1.38
C ILE A 82 -1.59 7.01 2.90
N GLY A 83 -2.81 6.84 3.37
CA GLY A 83 -3.17 6.59 4.77
C GLY A 83 -4.28 5.54 4.86
N ILE A 84 -4.51 5.04 6.07
CA ILE A 84 -5.46 3.96 6.35
C ILE A 84 -6.48 4.37 7.41
N TYR A 85 -7.69 3.83 7.28
CA TYR A 85 -8.66 3.78 8.35
C TYR A 85 -8.59 2.41 9.03
N VAL A 86 -8.55 2.41 10.37
CA VAL A 86 -8.48 1.21 11.18
C VAL A 86 -9.76 1.09 11.99
N LEU A 87 -10.44 -0.05 11.88
CA LEU A 87 -11.44 -0.48 12.83
C LEU A 87 -10.71 -1.25 13.95
N PRO A 88 -10.81 -0.80 15.22
CA PRO A 88 -10.18 -1.50 16.34
C PRO A 88 -10.73 -2.91 16.57
#